data_AF-Q63691-F1
#
_entry.id   AF-Q63691-F1
#
_cell.length_a   1.000
_cell.length_b   1.000
_cell.length_c   1.000
_cell.angle_alpha   90.00
_cell.angle_beta   90.00
_cell.angle_gamma   90.00
#
_symmetry.space_group_name_H-M   'P 1'
#
loop_
_entity.id
_entity.type
_entity.pdbx_description
1 polymer ?
#
loop_
_entity_poly.entity_id
_entity_poly.type
_entity_poly.pdbx_seq_one_letter_code
_entity_poly.pdbx_strand_id
1 'polypeptide(L)'
;MKLMLGLLLLPLTLVHASPATPEPCELDQDEESVRCYCNFSDPQPNWSSAFLCAGAEDVEFYGGGRSLEYLLKRVDTEANLGQYTDIIRSLPLKRLTVRSARVPTQILFGTLRVLGYSGLRELTLENLEVTGTALSPLLDATGPDLNTLSLRNVSWATTDTWLAELQQWLKPGLKVLSIAQAHSLNFSCKQVGVFPALATLDLSDNPELGEKGLISALCPHKFPTLQVLALRNAGMETTSGVCSALAAARVPLQALDLSHNSLRDTAGTPSCDWPSQLNSLNLSFTGLEHVPKGLPAKLSVLDLSYNRLDRKPRPEELPEVGSLSLTGNPFLHSESQSEAYNSGVVIATALSPGSAGLSGTLALLLGHRLFV
;
A
#
# COMPACT_ATOMS: atom_id res chain seq x y z
N MET A 1 -48.15 15.68 -40.92
CA MET A 1 -48.82 14.64 -40.10
C MET A 1 -48.03 13.33 -39.95
N LYS A 2 -47.03 13.01 -40.80
CA LYS A 2 -46.17 11.81 -40.62
C LYS A 2 -45.00 11.99 -39.64
N LEU A 3 -44.53 13.22 -39.42
CA LEU A 3 -43.45 13.51 -38.46
C LEU A 3 -43.89 13.44 -36.98
N MET A 4 -45.18 13.70 -36.71
CA MET A 4 -45.73 13.67 -35.34
C MET A 4 -46.03 12.25 -34.84
N LEU A 5 -46.17 11.27 -35.74
CA LEU A 5 -46.40 9.87 -35.36
C LEU A 5 -45.10 9.17 -34.90
N GLY A 6 -43.93 9.67 -35.34
CA GLY A 6 -42.63 9.17 -34.90
C GLY A 6 -42.26 9.57 -33.47
N LEU A 7 -42.69 10.76 -33.01
CA LEU A 7 -42.45 11.22 -31.64
C LEU A 7 -43.35 10.54 -30.60
N LEU A 8 -44.53 10.05 -31.00
CA LEU A 8 -45.47 9.34 -30.12
C LEU A 8 -45.10 7.87 -29.89
N LEU A 9 -44.14 7.33 -30.66
CA LEU A 9 -43.62 5.97 -30.49
C LEU A 9 -42.31 5.92 -29.67
N LEU A 10 -41.65 7.06 -29.45
CA LEU A 10 -40.47 7.14 -28.57
C LEU A 10 -40.75 6.65 -27.13
N PRO A 11 -41.88 7.00 -26.47
CA PRO A 11 -42.15 6.52 -25.12
C PRO A 11 -42.48 5.03 -25.07
N LEU A 12 -42.98 4.42 -26.15
CA LEU A 12 -43.29 2.98 -26.19
C LEU A 12 -42.05 2.10 -26.29
N THR A 13 -40.93 2.63 -26.80
CA THR A 13 -39.62 1.95 -26.75
C THR A 13 -38.95 2.04 -25.38
N LEU A 14 -39.32 3.00 -24.54
CA LEU A 14 -38.79 3.17 -23.18
C LEU A 14 -39.51 2.32 -22.12
N VAL A 15 -40.72 1.82 -22.41
CA VAL A 15 -41.53 1.05 -21.44
C VAL A 15 -41.18 -0.46 -21.42
N HIS A 16 -40.36 -0.93 -22.37
CA HIS A 16 -39.87 -2.33 -22.40
C HIS A 16 -38.37 -2.47 -22.16
N ALA A 17 -37.69 -1.39 -21.76
CA ALA A 17 -36.39 -1.54 -21.13
C ALA A 17 -36.62 -2.11 -19.73
N SER A 18 -36.63 -3.45 -19.62
CA SER A 18 -36.10 -4.05 -18.38
C SER A 18 -34.79 -3.32 -18.07
N PRO A 19 -34.49 -2.99 -16.80
CA PRO A 19 -33.20 -2.39 -16.50
C PRO A 19 -32.16 -3.30 -17.12
N ALA A 20 -31.48 -2.83 -18.16
CA ALA A 20 -30.45 -3.60 -18.81
C ALA A 20 -29.50 -3.93 -17.66
N THR A 21 -29.32 -5.22 -17.40
CA THR A 21 -28.36 -5.66 -16.39
C THR A 21 -27.06 -4.93 -16.72
N PRO A 22 -26.53 -4.08 -15.82
CA PRO A 22 -25.39 -3.25 -16.13
C PRO A 22 -24.32 -4.16 -16.72
N GLU A 23 -23.75 -3.76 -17.86
CA GLU A 23 -22.71 -4.56 -18.47
C GLU A 23 -21.59 -4.74 -17.43
N PRO A 24 -21.02 -5.95 -17.28
CA PRO A 24 -20.02 -6.19 -16.25
C PRO A 24 -18.87 -5.20 -16.28
N CYS A 25 -18.52 -4.66 -17.46
CA CYS A 25 -17.41 -3.72 -17.62
C CYS A 25 -17.90 -2.35 -18.09
N GLU A 26 -17.36 -1.31 -17.46
CA GLU A 26 -17.62 0.09 -17.78
C GLU A 26 -16.29 0.81 -18.06
N LEU A 27 -16.27 1.60 -19.13
CA LEU A 27 -15.15 2.47 -19.50
C LEU A 27 -15.40 3.86 -18.93
N ASP A 28 -14.41 4.38 -18.21
CA ASP A 28 -14.38 5.74 -17.73
C ASP A 28 -13.24 6.49 -18.45
N GLN A 29 -13.59 7.58 -19.11
CA GLN A 29 -12.64 8.41 -19.86
C GLN A 29 -12.48 9.74 -19.12
N ASP A 30 -11.44 9.81 -18.30
CA ASP A 30 -10.91 11.07 -17.78
C ASP A 30 -9.95 11.68 -18.81
N GLU A 31 -9.67 12.98 -18.70
CA GLU A 31 -8.77 13.70 -19.62
C GLU A 31 -7.34 13.13 -19.67
N GLU A 32 -6.88 12.44 -18.61
CA GLU A 32 -5.51 11.95 -18.47
C GLU A 32 -5.31 10.46 -18.73
N SER A 33 -6.34 9.62 -18.55
CA SER A 33 -6.22 8.18 -18.80
C SER A 33 -7.56 7.50 -19.00
N VAL A 34 -7.58 6.47 -19.83
CA VAL A 34 -8.75 5.59 -20.01
C VAL A 34 -8.70 4.49 -18.96
N ARG A 35 -9.68 4.49 -18.05
CA ARG A 35 -9.87 3.47 -17.02
C ARG A 35 -11.01 2.54 -17.41
N CYS A 36 -10.89 1.27 -17.07
CA CYS A 36 -11.96 0.29 -17.23
C CYS A 36 -12.17 -0.46 -15.91
N TYR A 37 -13.40 -0.49 -15.44
CA TYR A 37 -13.78 -1.24 -14.26
C TYR A 37 -14.69 -2.39 -14.68
N CYS A 38 -14.35 -3.63 -14.31
CA CYS A 38 -15.22 -4.78 -14.48
C CYS A 38 -15.63 -5.41 -13.15
N ASN A 39 -16.93 -5.49 -12.94
CA ASN A 39 -17.56 -6.29 -11.93
C ASN A 39 -17.97 -7.66 -12.48
N PHE A 40 -17.12 -8.65 -12.24
CA PHE A 40 -17.49 -10.05 -12.43
C PHE A 40 -17.93 -10.62 -11.08
N SER A 41 -18.99 -10.12 -10.43
CA SER A 41 -19.55 -10.70 -9.18
C SER A 41 -20.71 -11.67 -9.43
N ASP A 42 -21.31 -11.66 -10.61
CA ASP A 42 -22.45 -12.51 -10.95
C ASP A 42 -22.12 -14.01 -11.03
N PRO A 43 -23.02 -14.93 -10.64
CA PRO A 43 -22.76 -16.37 -10.64
C PRO A 43 -22.22 -16.93 -11.97
N GLN A 44 -22.65 -16.35 -13.09
CA GLN A 44 -22.14 -16.63 -14.43
C GLN A 44 -21.89 -15.30 -15.14
N PRO A 45 -20.73 -14.66 -14.94
CA PRO A 45 -20.47 -13.36 -15.55
C PRO A 45 -20.31 -13.49 -17.04
N ASN A 46 -20.69 -12.42 -17.73
CA ASN A 46 -20.33 -12.27 -19.12
C ASN A 46 -18.86 -11.83 -19.25
N TRP A 47 -17.95 -12.80 -19.33
CA TRP A 47 -16.52 -12.54 -19.52
C TRP A 47 -16.20 -11.78 -20.81
N SER A 48 -17.08 -11.80 -21.82
CA SER A 48 -16.83 -11.08 -23.06
C SER A 48 -16.87 -9.57 -22.89
N SER A 49 -17.52 -9.03 -21.86
CA SER A 49 -17.49 -7.59 -21.60
C SER A 49 -16.07 -7.09 -21.27
N ALA A 50 -15.13 -7.98 -20.90
CA ALA A 50 -13.72 -7.61 -20.74
C ALA A 50 -13.08 -7.04 -22.02
N PHE A 51 -13.62 -7.36 -23.20
CA PHE A 51 -13.13 -6.80 -24.47
C PHE A 51 -13.38 -5.29 -24.58
N LEU A 52 -14.32 -4.72 -23.81
CA LEU A 52 -14.49 -3.27 -23.70
C LEU A 52 -13.23 -2.61 -23.14
N CYS A 53 -12.51 -3.28 -22.24
CA CYS A 53 -11.29 -2.75 -21.64
C CYS A 53 -10.06 -2.81 -22.54
N ALA A 54 -10.15 -3.30 -23.79
CA ALA A 54 -8.99 -3.51 -24.66
C ALA A 54 -8.23 -2.20 -24.98
N GLY A 55 -8.90 -1.05 -24.90
CA GLY A 55 -8.30 0.27 -25.09
C GLY A 55 -7.88 1.00 -23.81
N ALA A 56 -8.02 0.38 -22.64
CA ALA A 56 -7.76 1.02 -21.35
C ALA A 56 -6.32 0.80 -20.86
N GLU A 57 -5.75 1.84 -20.24
CA GLU A 57 -4.42 1.77 -19.60
C GLU A 57 -4.50 1.27 -18.16
N ASP A 58 -5.62 1.55 -17.49
CA ASP A 58 -5.92 1.14 -16.12
C ASP A 58 -7.14 0.24 -16.10
N VAL A 59 -6.97 -0.99 -15.61
CA VAL A 59 -8.04 -1.99 -15.58
C VAL A 59 -8.19 -2.54 -14.16
N GLU A 60 -9.42 -2.53 -13.65
CA GLU A 60 -9.77 -3.13 -12.36
C GLU A 60 -10.78 -4.26 -12.56
N PHE A 61 -10.45 -5.45 -12.07
CA PHE A 61 -11.32 -6.63 -12.07
C PHE A 61 -11.73 -6.97 -10.65
N TYR A 62 -13.04 -6.91 -10.38
CA TYR A 62 -13.64 -7.30 -9.12
C TYR A 62 -14.37 -8.64 -9.24
N GLY A 63 -13.97 -9.63 -8.44
CA GLY A 63 -14.53 -10.99 -8.47
C GLY A 63 -15.69 -11.25 -7.50
N GLY A 64 -15.98 -10.35 -6.56
CA GLY A 64 -17.05 -10.53 -5.58
C GLY A 64 -16.87 -11.71 -4.61
N GLY A 65 -15.64 -12.15 -4.35
CA GLY A 65 -15.31 -13.25 -3.44
C GLY A 65 -15.52 -14.65 -4.03
N ARG A 66 -15.87 -14.76 -5.32
CA ARG A 66 -16.12 -16.04 -6.00
C ARG A 66 -14.90 -16.97 -5.99
N SER A 67 -15.17 -18.27 -6.13
CA SER A 67 -14.15 -19.24 -6.52
C SER A 67 -14.00 -19.30 -8.05
N LEU A 68 -12.75 -19.19 -8.51
CA LEU A 68 -12.35 -19.41 -9.90
C LEU A 68 -11.82 -20.82 -10.18
N GLU A 69 -11.96 -21.76 -9.23
CA GLU A 69 -11.48 -23.15 -9.38
C GLU A 69 -12.05 -23.87 -10.62
N TYR A 70 -13.26 -23.52 -11.04
CA TYR A 70 -13.88 -24.13 -12.23
C TYR A 70 -13.09 -23.84 -13.52
N LEU A 71 -12.25 -22.79 -13.55
CA LEU A 71 -11.41 -22.46 -14.70
C LEU A 71 -10.31 -23.50 -14.93
N LEU A 72 -9.87 -24.25 -13.92
CA LEU A 72 -8.88 -25.33 -14.08
C LEU A 72 -9.34 -26.41 -15.06
N LYS A 73 -10.66 -26.57 -15.26
CA LYS A 73 -11.23 -27.53 -16.22
C LYS A 73 -11.38 -26.96 -17.63
N ARG A 74 -11.24 -25.64 -17.79
CA ARG A 74 -11.54 -24.90 -19.03
C ARG A 74 -10.32 -24.25 -19.66
N VAL A 75 -9.32 -23.91 -18.85
CA VAL A 75 -8.14 -23.16 -19.26
C VAL A 75 -6.92 -24.05 -19.11
N ASP A 76 -6.21 -24.27 -20.21
CA ASP A 76 -4.87 -24.83 -20.19
C ASP A 76 -3.86 -23.70 -19.94
N THR A 77 -3.20 -23.76 -18.78
CA THR A 77 -2.27 -22.71 -18.31
C THR A 77 -0.93 -22.73 -19.04
N GLU A 78 -0.61 -23.83 -19.74
CA GLU A 78 0.60 -24.00 -20.55
C GLU A 78 0.32 -23.86 -22.05
N ALA A 79 -0.93 -23.58 -22.44
CA ALA A 79 -1.29 -23.40 -23.84
C ALA A 79 -0.44 -22.32 -24.53
N ASN A 80 -0.01 -22.63 -25.75
CA ASN A 80 0.66 -21.66 -26.62
C ASN A 80 -0.36 -20.61 -27.05
N LEU A 81 -0.06 -19.34 -26.75
CA LEU A 81 -0.95 -18.21 -27.04
C LEU A 81 -1.03 -17.91 -28.54
N GLY A 82 -0.04 -18.33 -29.34
CA GLY A 82 -0.05 -18.18 -30.80
C GLY A 82 -0.45 -16.76 -31.24
N GLN A 83 -1.57 -16.66 -31.95
CA GLN A 83 -2.13 -15.39 -32.45
C GLN A 83 -2.52 -14.39 -31.36
N TYR A 84 -2.83 -14.85 -30.14
CA TYR A 84 -3.23 -13.96 -29.04
C TYR A 84 -2.04 -13.16 -28.49
N THR A 85 -0.80 -13.63 -28.69
CA THR A 85 0.39 -12.91 -28.23
C THR A 85 0.48 -11.50 -28.80
N ASP A 86 0.19 -11.31 -30.09
CA ASP A 86 0.25 -9.98 -30.71
C ASP A 86 -0.89 -9.07 -30.22
N ILE A 87 -2.06 -9.64 -29.95
CA ILE A 87 -3.18 -8.91 -29.32
C ILE A 87 -2.75 -8.43 -27.94
N ILE A 88 -2.25 -9.31 -27.08
CA ILE A 88 -1.83 -8.98 -25.71
C ILE A 88 -0.71 -7.94 -25.72
N ARG A 89 0.24 -8.04 -26.66
CA ARG A 89 1.32 -7.06 -26.83
C ARG A 89 0.80 -5.69 -27.26
N SER A 90 -0.29 -5.64 -28.02
CA SER A 90 -0.90 -4.39 -28.50
C SER A 90 -1.76 -3.67 -27.46
N LEU A 91 -2.12 -4.34 -26.36
CA LEU A 91 -2.93 -3.72 -25.29
C LEU A 91 -2.16 -2.56 -24.65
N PRO A 92 -2.78 -1.38 -24.46
CA PRO A 92 -2.14 -0.24 -23.81
C PRO A 92 -1.99 -0.42 -22.30
N LEU A 93 -2.56 -1.49 -21.73
CA LEU A 93 -2.54 -1.85 -20.30
C LEU A 93 -1.21 -1.55 -19.61
N LYS A 94 -1.25 -0.65 -18.62
CA LYS A 94 -0.13 -0.28 -17.74
C LYS A 94 -0.37 -0.66 -16.29
N ARG A 95 -1.61 -0.55 -15.83
CA ARG A 95 -2.02 -0.80 -14.44
C ARG A 95 -3.14 -1.82 -14.42
N LEU A 96 -2.96 -2.87 -13.63
CA LEU A 96 -3.96 -3.92 -13.44
C LEU A 96 -4.22 -4.12 -11.95
N THR A 97 -5.48 -4.05 -11.57
CA THR A 97 -5.94 -4.35 -10.21
C THR A 97 -6.89 -5.53 -10.25
N VAL A 98 -6.62 -6.57 -9.45
CA VAL A 98 -7.50 -7.75 -9.32
C VAL A 98 -7.88 -7.91 -7.86
N ARG A 99 -9.20 -7.89 -7.59
CA ARG A 99 -9.71 -7.83 -6.21
C ARG A 99 -10.80 -8.84 -5.92
N SER A 100 -10.85 -9.29 -4.67
CA SER A 100 -11.94 -10.07 -4.09
C SER A 100 -12.24 -11.33 -4.90
N ALA A 101 -11.33 -12.31 -4.89
CA ALA A 101 -11.54 -13.59 -5.56
C ALA A 101 -10.72 -14.70 -4.91
N ARG A 102 -11.22 -15.93 -4.99
CA ARG A 102 -10.49 -17.15 -4.67
C ARG A 102 -9.94 -17.75 -5.95
N VAL A 103 -8.63 -17.72 -6.13
CA VAL A 103 -7.95 -17.97 -7.41
C VAL A 103 -6.97 -19.14 -7.26
N PRO A 104 -7.08 -20.21 -8.05
CA PRO A 104 -6.05 -21.26 -8.04
C PRO A 104 -4.70 -20.72 -8.48
N THR A 105 -3.62 -21.15 -7.82
CA THR A 105 -2.24 -20.74 -8.11
C THR A 105 -1.89 -20.96 -9.58
N GLN A 106 -2.37 -22.03 -10.21
CA GLN A 106 -2.14 -22.30 -11.63
C GLN A 106 -2.76 -21.22 -12.54
N ILE A 107 -3.97 -20.76 -12.20
CA ILE A 107 -4.66 -19.71 -12.97
C ILE A 107 -3.95 -18.36 -12.77
N LEU A 108 -3.54 -18.04 -11.53
CA LEU A 108 -2.82 -16.80 -11.24
C LEU A 108 -1.49 -16.74 -12.00
N PHE A 109 -0.66 -17.77 -11.88
CA PHE A 109 0.65 -17.81 -12.54
C PHE A 109 0.55 -17.98 -14.05
N GLY A 110 -0.44 -18.74 -14.55
CA GLY A 110 -0.78 -18.76 -15.98
C GLY A 110 -1.14 -17.37 -16.49
N THR A 111 -1.89 -16.58 -15.72
CA THR A 111 -2.22 -15.19 -16.07
C THR A 111 -0.98 -14.29 -16.06
N LEU A 112 -0.08 -14.43 -15.08
CA LEU A 112 1.19 -13.70 -15.07
C LEU A 112 2.02 -14.02 -16.32
N ARG A 113 2.10 -15.30 -16.72
CA ARG A 113 2.79 -15.72 -17.97
C ARG A 113 2.20 -15.03 -19.21
N VAL A 114 0.88 -14.95 -19.30
CA VAL A 114 0.18 -14.25 -20.39
C VAL A 114 0.50 -12.75 -20.37
N LEU A 115 0.45 -12.11 -19.19
CA LEU A 115 0.78 -10.71 -19.00
C LEU A 115 2.27 -10.40 -19.24
N GLY A 116 3.14 -11.41 -19.24
CA GLY A 116 4.54 -11.28 -19.65
C GLY A 116 4.74 -10.78 -21.09
N TYR A 117 3.72 -10.90 -21.94
CA TYR A 117 3.73 -10.37 -23.31
C TYR A 117 3.18 -8.95 -23.43
N SER A 118 2.55 -8.42 -22.38
CA SER A 118 1.95 -7.08 -22.40
C SER A 118 2.93 -6.01 -21.92
N GLY A 119 2.50 -4.75 -22.00
CA GLY A 119 3.23 -3.59 -21.47
C GLY A 119 2.97 -3.27 -19.99
N LEU A 120 2.41 -4.21 -19.22
CA LEU A 120 1.99 -4.00 -17.82
C LEU A 120 3.19 -3.56 -16.95
N ARG A 121 2.98 -2.52 -16.14
CA ARG A 121 4.00 -1.94 -15.23
C ARG A 121 3.62 -2.01 -13.76
N GLU A 122 2.33 -2.01 -13.45
CA GLU A 122 1.85 -2.02 -12.07
C GLU A 122 0.79 -3.09 -11.90
N LEU A 123 0.99 -3.97 -10.92
CA LEU A 123 0.03 -5.02 -10.56
C LEU A 123 -0.38 -4.87 -9.10
N THR A 124 -1.69 -4.79 -8.87
CA THR A 124 -2.28 -4.80 -7.54
C THR A 124 -3.16 -6.03 -7.37
N LEU A 125 -2.85 -6.85 -6.37
CA LEU A 125 -3.66 -8.00 -5.96
C LEU A 125 -4.23 -7.72 -4.57
N GLU A 126 -5.55 -7.77 -4.42
CA GLU A 126 -6.20 -7.43 -3.16
C GLU A 126 -7.34 -8.37 -2.77
N ASN A 127 -7.42 -8.73 -1.49
CA ASN A 127 -8.47 -9.61 -0.96
C ASN A 127 -8.57 -10.92 -1.77
N LEU A 128 -7.41 -11.54 -2.03
CA LEU A 128 -7.33 -12.78 -2.80
C LEU A 128 -7.02 -13.98 -1.89
N GLU A 129 -7.73 -15.09 -2.12
CA GLU A 129 -7.36 -16.40 -1.56
C GLU A 129 -6.73 -17.24 -2.67
N VAL A 130 -5.40 -17.35 -2.67
CA VAL A 130 -4.63 -18.09 -3.68
C VAL A 130 -4.52 -19.55 -3.25
N THR A 131 -5.17 -20.46 -3.99
CA THR A 131 -5.37 -21.85 -3.56
C THR A 131 -4.55 -22.86 -4.36
N GLY A 132 -4.18 -23.96 -3.71
CA GLY A 132 -3.40 -25.03 -4.33
C GLY A 132 -1.95 -24.64 -4.64
N THR A 133 -1.20 -25.57 -5.21
CA THR A 133 0.21 -25.38 -5.57
C THR A 133 0.36 -25.40 -7.09
N ALA A 134 1.27 -24.60 -7.62
CA ALA A 134 1.67 -24.67 -9.02
C ALA A 134 3.03 -25.37 -9.16
N LEU A 135 3.26 -25.92 -10.35
CA LEU A 135 4.60 -26.36 -10.74
C LEU A 135 5.47 -25.14 -10.97
N SER A 136 6.77 -25.27 -10.69
CA SER A 136 7.75 -24.26 -11.07
C SER A 136 7.77 -24.08 -12.59
N PRO A 137 7.95 -22.84 -13.08
CA PRO A 137 7.98 -22.58 -14.51
C PRO A 137 9.19 -23.26 -15.16
N LEU A 138 9.04 -23.66 -16.42
CA LEU A 138 10.15 -24.22 -17.21
C LEU A 138 11.22 -23.17 -17.56
N LEU A 139 10.81 -21.91 -17.62
CA LEU A 139 11.66 -20.75 -17.91
C LEU A 139 11.44 -19.72 -16.80
N ASP A 140 12.53 -19.22 -16.22
CA ASP A 140 12.45 -18.19 -15.20
C ASP A 140 11.99 -16.84 -15.80
N ALA A 141 11.31 -16.04 -14.98
CA ALA A 141 10.96 -14.65 -15.28
C ALA A 141 10.08 -14.46 -16.54
N THR A 142 9.13 -15.37 -16.77
CA THR A 142 8.17 -15.29 -17.90
C THR A 142 7.01 -14.33 -17.68
N GLY A 143 6.86 -13.74 -16.49
CA GLY A 143 5.78 -12.79 -16.21
C GLY A 143 6.07 -11.35 -16.64
N PRO A 144 5.19 -10.39 -16.25
CA PRO A 144 5.28 -8.99 -16.66
C PRO A 144 6.53 -8.30 -16.12
N ASP A 145 6.99 -7.29 -16.86
CA ASP A 145 8.11 -6.42 -16.47
C ASP A 145 7.60 -5.25 -15.60
N LEU A 146 7.27 -5.60 -14.36
CA LEU A 146 6.66 -4.70 -13.38
C LEU A 146 7.68 -3.70 -12.81
N ASN A 147 7.26 -2.44 -12.67
CA ASN A 147 7.88 -1.48 -11.77
C ASN A 147 7.35 -1.64 -10.34
N THR A 148 6.04 -1.87 -10.20
CA THR A 148 5.34 -1.91 -8.92
C THR A 148 4.50 -3.17 -8.78
N LEU A 149 4.62 -3.83 -7.64
CA LEU A 149 3.75 -4.93 -7.22
C LEU A 149 3.18 -4.60 -5.85
N SER A 150 1.85 -4.60 -5.75
CA SER A 150 1.12 -4.34 -4.50
C SER A 150 0.26 -5.54 -4.14
N LEU A 151 0.42 -6.04 -2.91
CA LEU A 151 -0.31 -7.16 -2.36
C LEU A 151 -1.00 -6.68 -1.08
N ARG A 152 -2.33 -6.75 -1.02
CA ARG A 152 -3.09 -6.39 0.18
C ARG A 152 -4.07 -7.48 0.56
N ASN A 153 -3.95 -8.04 1.75
CA ASN A 153 -4.83 -9.12 2.21
C ASN A 153 -4.89 -10.27 1.19
N VAL A 154 -3.71 -10.80 0.84
CA VAL A 154 -3.55 -11.95 -0.06
C VAL A 154 -3.06 -13.14 0.75
N SER A 155 -3.84 -14.23 0.74
CA SER A 155 -3.44 -15.50 1.35
C SER A 155 -2.96 -16.48 0.29
N TRP A 156 -2.02 -17.34 0.67
CA TRP A 156 -1.36 -18.30 -0.21
C TRP A 156 -1.45 -19.70 0.39
N ALA A 157 -1.46 -20.72 -0.47
CA ALA A 157 -1.46 -22.12 -0.02
C ALA A 157 -0.19 -22.48 0.78
N THR A 158 0.94 -21.89 0.43
CA THR A 158 2.20 -22.01 1.17
C THR A 158 2.41 -20.77 2.04
N THR A 159 2.70 -20.94 3.33
CA THR A 159 2.79 -19.81 4.26
C THR A 159 4.12 -19.06 4.16
N ASP A 160 5.23 -19.78 4.00
CA ASP A 160 6.57 -19.22 4.20
C ASP A 160 7.40 -19.18 2.90
N THR A 161 6.90 -19.80 1.83
CA THR A 161 7.58 -19.92 0.52
C THR A 161 6.90 -19.14 -0.60
N TRP A 162 5.71 -18.57 -0.37
CA TRP A 162 4.93 -17.89 -1.40
C TRP A 162 5.70 -16.79 -2.12
N LEU A 163 6.54 -16.02 -1.41
CA LEU A 163 7.33 -14.95 -2.02
C LEU A 163 8.37 -15.51 -2.99
N ALA A 164 9.02 -16.62 -2.64
CA ALA A 164 9.98 -17.28 -3.51
C ALA A 164 9.31 -17.91 -4.73
N GLU A 165 8.12 -18.51 -4.56
CA GLU A 165 7.32 -19.06 -5.66
C GLU A 165 6.85 -17.95 -6.61
N LEU A 166 6.32 -16.85 -6.08
CA LEU A 166 5.91 -15.70 -6.88
C LEU A 166 7.09 -15.10 -7.64
N GLN A 167 8.27 -15.01 -7.00
CA GLN A 167 9.47 -14.45 -7.59
C GLN A 167 9.94 -15.20 -8.85
N GLN A 168 9.64 -16.50 -9.00
CA GLN A 168 9.95 -17.26 -10.22
C GLN A 168 9.29 -16.68 -11.48
N TRP A 169 8.16 -15.97 -11.30
CA TRP A 169 7.40 -15.37 -12.38
C TRP A 169 7.70 -13.89 -12.59
N LEU A 170 8.42 -13.25 -11.66
CA LEU A 170 8.72 -11.83 -11.72
C LEU A 170 10.02 -11.57 -12.50
N LYS A 171 10.02 -10.54 -13.34
CA LYS A 171 11.25 -10.02 -13.94
C LYS A 171 12.09 -9.25 -12.92
N PRO A 172 13.42 -9.15 -13.12
CA PRO A 172 14.32 -8.53 -12.15
C PRO A 172 14.14 -7.00 -12.00
N GLY A 173 13.35 -6.36 -12.85
CA GLY A 173 13.15 -4.91 -12.90
C GLY A 173 12.23 -4.32 -11.82
N LEU A 174 11.69 -5.14 -10.90
CA LEU A 174 10.78 -4.67 -9.86
C LEU A 174 11.44 -3.62 -8.95
N LYS A 175 10.82 -2.44 -8.85
CA LYS A 175 11.33 -1.28 -8.10
C LYS A 175 10.60 -1.09 -6.77
N VAL A 176 9.29 -1.33 -6.75
CA VAL A 176 8.43 -1.14 -5.59
C VAL A 176 7.68 -2.42 -5.28
N LEU A 177 7.79 -2.88 -4.04
CA LEU A 177 7.04 -4.02 -3.52
C LEU A 177 6.28 -3.55 -2.27
N SER A 178 4.96 -3.60 -2.33
CA SER A 178 4.08 -3.32 -1.19
C SER A 178 3.36 -4.59 -0.77
N ILE A 179 3.43 -4.91 0.52
CA ILE A 179 2.80 -6.09 1.12
C ILE A 179 2.08 -5.64 2.39
N ALA A 180 0.75 -5.60 2.36
CA ALA A 180 -0.11 -5.19 3.46
C ALA A 180 -1.02 -6.35 3.88
N GLN A 181 -1.30 -6.46 5.19
CA GLN A 181 -2.20 -7.48 5.76
C GLN A 181 -1.84 -8.90 5.30
N ALA A 182 -0.55 -9.22 5.30
CA ALA A 182 -0.08 -10.56 4.93
C ALA A 182 -0.38 -11.57 6.04
N HIS A 183 -0.75 -12.79 5.65
CA HIS A 183 -0.94 -13.89 6.61
C HIS A 183 0.39 -14.35 7.24
N SER A 184 1.50 -14.29 6.49
CA SER A 184 2.86 -14.58 6.99
C SER A 184 3.90 -13.78 6.21
N LEU A 185 4.84 -13.18 6.94
CA LEU A 185 6.06 -12.54 6.43
C LEU A 185 7.32 -13.28 6.93
N ASN A 186 7.17 -14.47 7.48
CA ASN A 186 8.28 -15.30 7.94
C ASN A 186 8.87 -16.10 6.77
N PHE A 187 9.64 -15.43 5.91
CA PHE A 187 10.09 -16.03 4.66
C PHE A 187 11.18 -17.09 4.85
N SER A 188 11.12 -18.14 4.04
CA SER A 188 12.25 -19.07 3.83
C SER A 188 13.36 -18.38 3.02
N CYS A 189 14.16 -17.53 3.66
CA CYS A 189 15.14 -16.67 3.00
C CYS A 189 16.22 -17.39 2.16
N LYS A 190 16.39 -18.70 2.36
CA LYS A 190 17.26 -19.54 1.50
C LYS A 190 16.70 -19.66 0.08
N GLN A 191 15.37 -19.65 -0.07
CA GLN A 191 14.68 -19.82 -1.34
C GLN A 191 14.39 -18.49 -2.03
N VAL A 192 14.24 -17.41 -1.25
CA VAL A 192 14.04 -16.05 -1.79
C VAL A 192 15.27 -15.65 -2.62
N GLY A 193 15.05 -15.27 -3.87
CA GLY A 193 16.08 -14.75 -4.78
C GLY A 193 16.44 -13.31 -4.44
N VAL A 194 17.49 -12.78 -5.09
CA VAL A 194 17.82 -11.35 -4.95
C VAL A 194 16.81 -10.51 -5.72
N PHE A 195 16.39 -9.38 -5.15
CA PHE A 195 15.65 -8.34 -5.84
C PHE A 195 16.63 -7.23 -6.27
N PRO A 196 17.14 -7.26 -7.51
CA PRO A 196 18.30 -6.46 -7.89
C PRO A 196 17.98 -4.98 -8.12
N ALA A 197 16.72 -4.62 -8.37
CA ALA A 197 16.29 -3.25 -8.64
C ALA A 197 15.31 -2.69 -7.60
N LEU A 198 15.00 -3.45 -6.55
CA LEU A 198 14.00 -3.04 -5.55
C LEU A 198 14.54 -1.87 -4.74
N ALA A 199 13.92 -0.71 -4.92
CA ALA A 199 14.28 0.54 -4.27
C ALA A 199 13.34 0.85 -3.09
N THR A 200 12.08 0.42 -3.16
CA THR A 200 11.09 0.62 -2.10
C THR A 200 10.47 -0.71 -1.68
N LEU A 201 10.51 -0.98 -0.38
CA LEU A 201 9.79 -2.07 0.25
C LEU A 201 8.81 -1.46 1.27
N ASP A 202 7.53 -1.71 1.08
CA ASP A 202 6.48 -1.23 1.97
C ASP A 202 5.80 -2.43 2.63
N LEU A 203 6.05 -2.61 3.93
CA LEU A 203 5.42 -3.62 4.77
C LEU A 203 4.43 -2.97 5.76
N SER A 204 3.86 -1.82 5.40
CA SER A 204 2.85 -1.16 6.21
C SER A 204 1.58 -2.01 6.34
N ASP A 205 0.78 -1.75 7.38
CA ASP A 205 -0.45 -2.48 7.71
C ASP A 205 -0.23 -3.97 8.00
N ASN A 206 0.86 -4.31 8.70
CA ASN A 206 1.12 -5.65 9.23
C ASN A 206 1.34 -5.59 10.75
N PRO A 207 0.29 -5.35 11.55
CA PRO A 207 0.43 -5.05 12.98
C PRO A 207 1.09 -6.16 13.81
N GLU A 208 1.04 -7.41 13.33
CA GLU A 208 1.66 -8.58 13.98
C GLU A 208 3.12 -8.82 13.57
N LEU A 209 3.69 -8.01 12.65
CA LEU A 209 5.06 -8.21 12.15
C LEU A 209 6.08 -8.03 13.29
N GLY A 210 6.06 -6.85 13.91
CA GLY A 210 6.98 -6.48 14.99
C GLY A 210 8.46 -6.58 14.62
N GLU A 211 9.32 -6.26 15.58
CA GLU A 211 10.78 -6.17 15.35
C GLU A 211 11.41 -7.54 15.06
N LYS A 212 10.92 -8.61 15.71
CA LYS A 212 11.40 -9.98 15.46
C LYS A 212 10.96 -10.50 14.10
N GLY A 213 9.71 -10.26 13.71
CA GLY A 213 9.23 -10.65 12.39
C GLY A 213 9.90 -9.84 11.28
N LEU A 214 10.27 -8.58 11.54
CA LEU A 214 11.03 -7.76 10.59
C LEU A 214 12.38 -8.40 10.23
N ILE A 215 13.07 -9.01 11.18
CA ILE A 215 14.32 -9.75 10.93
C ILE A 215 14.08 -10.91 9.95
N SER A 216 12.96 -11.64 10.11
CA SER A 216 12.58 -12.72 9.21
C SER A 216 12.13 -12.22 7.84
N ALA A 217 11.48 -11.07 7.77
CA ALA A 217 10.98 -10.49 6.52
C ALA A 217 12.12 -9.89 5.67
N LEU A 218 13.10 -9.24 6.32
CA LEU A 218 14.26 -8.65 5.66
C LEU A 218 15.36 -9.69 5.46
N CYS A 219 15.14 -10.60 4.50
CA CYS A 219 16.11 -11.61 4.13
C CYS A 219 17.51 -11.03 3.86
N PRO A 220 18.55 -11.48 4.58
CA PRO A 220 19.89 -10.92 4.46
C PRO A 220 20.42 -10.95 3.03
N HIS A 221 20.98 -9.81 2.58
CA HIS A 221 21.56 -9.64 1.25
C HIS A 221 20.60 -9.78 0.06
N LYS A 222 19.28 -9.88 0.27
CA LYS A 222 18.30 -10.03 -0.83
C LYS A 222 17.80 -8.71 -1.41
N PHE A 223 18.07 -7.58 -0.73
CA PHE A 223 17.61 -6.25 -1.13
C PHE A 223 18.78 -5.25 -1.25
N PRO A 224 19.73 -5.47 -2.18
CA PRO A 224 20.98 -4.70 -2.25
C PRO A 224 20.81 -3.22 -2.64
N THR A 225 19.68 -2.86 -3.24
CA THR A 225 19.39 -1.48 -3.73
C THR A 225 18.30 -0.79 -2.92
N LEU A 226 17.88 -1.36 -1.79
CA LEU A 226 16.74 -0.86 -1.03
C LEU A 226 17.04 0.52 -0.43
N GLN A 227 16.32 1.55 -0.88
CA GLN A 227 16.49 2.93 -0.43
C GLN A 227 15.41 3.34 0.58
N VAL A 228 14.18 2.90 0.38
CA VAL A 228 13.02 3.28 1.19
C VAL A 228 12.39 2.03 1.81
N LEU A 229 12.18 2.07 3.12
CA LEU A 229 11.49 1.04 3.88
C LEU A 229 10.36 1.70 4.65
N ALA A 230 9.13 1.29 4.34
CA ALA A 230 7.95 1.74 5.05
C ALA A 230 7.41 0.61 5.94
N LEU A 231 7.24 0.91 7.22
CA LEU A 231 6.77 0.01 8.28
C LEU A 231 5.63 0.66 9.07
N ARG A 232 4.72 1.37 8.38
CA ARG A 232 3.63 2.08 9.07
C ARG A 232 2.64 1.09 9.64
N ASN A 233 2.21 1.26 10.90
CA ASN A 233 1.27 0.33 11.54
C ASN A 233 1.73 -1.15 11.40
N ALA A 234 3.00 -1.42 11.72
CA ALA A 234 3.64 -2.73 11.54
C ALA A 234 4.03 -3.40 12.88
N GLY A 235 3.50 -2.91 14.00
CA GLY A 235 3.79 -3.45 15.32
C GLY A 235 5.20 -3.13 15.83
N MET A 236 5.86 -2.09 15.30
CA MET A 236 7.16 -1.66 15.81
C MET A 236 6.98 -1.02 17.19
N GLU A 237 7.82 -1.39 18.16
CA GLU A 237 7.72 -0.89 19.53
C GLU A 237 8.79 0.17 19.82
N THR A 238 9.96 0.06 19.22
CA THR A 238 11.12 0.91 19.55
C THR A 238 11.97 1.21 18.32
N THR A 239 12.56 2.41 18.27
CA THR A 239 13.50 2.78 17.21
C THR A 239 14.78 1.92 17.24
N SER A 240 15.29 1.62 18.43
CA SER A 240 16.49 0.79 18.63
C SER A 240 16.30 -0.68 18.24
N GLY A 241 15.13 -1.25 18.48
CA GLY A 241 14.79 -2.59 18.03
C GLY A 241 14.71 -2.69 16.51
N VAL A 242 14.10 -1.69 15.86
CA VAL A 242 14.12 -1.57 14.39
C VAL A 242 15.55 -1.43 13.86
N CYS A 243 16.37 -0.55 14.46
CA CYS A 243 17.78 -0.42 14.08
C CYS A 243 18.52 -1.76 14.14
N SER A 244 18.30 -2.54 15.21
CA SER A 244 18.92 -3.86 15.37
C SER A 244 18.49 -4.83 14.26
N ALA A 245 17.22 -4.80 13.86
CA ALA A 245 16.72 -5.61 12.75
C ALA A 245 17.34 -5.21 11.41
N LEU A 246 17.47 -3.91 11.14
CA LEU A 246 18.12 -3.40 9.93
C LEU A 246 19.60 -3.77 9.86
N ALA A 247 20.32 -3.67 10.98
CA ALA A 247 21.71 -4.07 11.09
C ALA A 247 21.91 -5.57 10.79
N ALA A 248 21.01 -6.43 11.27
CA ALA A 248 21.02 -7.87 10.98
C ALA A 248 20.76 -8.17 9.49
N ALA A 249 19.87 -7.42 8.84
CA ALA A 249 19.52 -7.60 7.43
C ALA A 249 20.57 -7.03 6.44
N ARG A 250 21.44 -6.11 6.90
CA ARG A 250 22.48 -5.44 6.09
C ARG A 250 21.92 -4.69 4.88
N VAL A 251 20.84 -3.93 5.09
CA VAL A 251 20.18 -3.14 4.05
C VAL A 251 20.75 -1.71 3.96
N PRO A 252 21.09 -1.20 2.77
CA PRO A 252 21.62 0.16 2.59
C PRO A 252 20.49 1.19 2.49
N LEU A 253 19.83 1.46 3.62
CA LEU A 253 18.61 2.27 3.67
C LEU A 253 18.90 3.78 3.69
N GLN A 254 18.11 4.57 2.96
CA GLN A 254 18.15 6.04 2.96
C GLN A 254 16.97 6.68 3.72
N ALA A 255 15.77 6.11 3.58
CA ALA A 255 14.56 6.59 4.23
C ALA A 255 13.82 5.47 4.96
N LEU A 256 13.43 5.75 6.21
CA LEU A 256 12.67 4.85 7.06
C LEU A 256 11.39 5.54 7.56
N ASP A 257 10.25 4.91 7.32
CA ASP A 257 8.96 5.38 7.80
C ASP A 257 8.40 4.42 8.86
N LEU A 258 8.34 4.90 10.10
CA LEU A 258 7.77 4.19 11.26
C LEU A 258 6.48 4.85 11.76
N SER A 259 5.88 5.75 10.98
CA SER A 259 4.67 6.46 11.40
C SER A 259 3.53 5.49 11.73
N HIS A 260 2.59 5.91 12.57
CA HIS A 260 1.44 5.10 12.99
C HIS A 260 1.77 3.79 13.74
N ASN A 261 2.97 3.64 14.31
CA ASN A 261 3.27 2.59 15.29
C ASN A 261 3.09 3.09 16.72
N SER A 262 2.84 2.22 17.69
CA SER A 262 2.78 2.60 19.11
C SER A 262 4.18 2.53 19.74
N LEU A 263 5.03 3.53 19.46
CA LEU A 263 6.41 3.53 19.93
C LEU A 263 6.49 3.83 21.44
N ARG A 264 7.29 3.05 22.15
CA ARG A 264 7.54 3.19 23.60
C ARG A 264 8.84 3.95 23.84
N ASP A 265 8.89 4.66 24.96
CA ASP A 265 10.11 5.29 25.45
C ASP A 265 11.13 4.21 25.84
N THR A 266 12.35 4.34 25.33
CA THR A 266 13.43 3.37 25.57
C THR A 266 14.53 3.98 26.42
N ALA A 267 14.29 3.97 27.74
CA ALA A 267 15.35 4.18 28.70
C ALA A 267 16.28 2.94 28.74
N GLY A 268 17.53 3.09 28.31
CA GLY A 268 18.58 2.10 28.56
C GLY A 268 18.81 1.06 27.45
N THR A 269 18.33 1.30 26.23
CA THR A 269 18.61 0.40 25.10
C THR A 269 20.07 0.51 24.64
N PRO A 270 20.70 -0.63 24.25
CA PRO A 270 22.07 -0.65 23.78
C PRO A 270 22.24 0.18 22.51
N SER A 271 23.43 0.78 22.36
CA SER A 271 23.81 1.51 21.15
C SER A 271 23.66 0.60 19.92
N CYS A 272 22.98 1.12 18.90
CA CYS A 272 22.84 0.48 17.60
C CYS A 272 23.34 1.42 16.51
N ASP A 273 24.10 0.87 15.58
CA ASP A 273 24.58 1.59 14.41
C ASP A 273 23.52 1.54 13.30
N TRP A 274 22.88 2.67 13.06
CA TRP A 274 21.95 2.83 11.95
C TRP A 274 22.65 2.64 10.59
N PRO A 275 21.91 2.25 9.54
CA PRO A 275 22.46 2.24 8.19
C PRO A 275 23.11 3.58 7.85
N SER A 276 24.37 3.55 7.39
CA SER A 276 25.18 4.76 7.17
C SER A 276 24.61 5.76 6.17
N GLN A 277 23.69 5.32 5.31
CA GLN A 277 23.03 6.14 4.30
C GLN A 277 21.70 6.74 4.78
N LEU A 278 21.23 6.35 5.98
CA LEU A 278 19.94 6.78 6.50
C LEU A 278 19.97 8.30 6.73
N ASN A 279 19.09 9.01 6.04
CA ASN A 279 19.01 10.46 6.05
C ASN A 279 17.59 10.99 6.31
N SER A 280 16.57 10.15 6.20
CA SER A 280 15.18 10.50 6.45
C SER A 280 14.54 9.50 7.41
N LEU A 281 13.96 10.01 8.49
CA LEU A 281 13.26 9.21 9.49
C LEU A 281 11.91 9.84 9.82
N ASN A 282 10.83 9.08 9.62
CA ASN A 282 9.48 9.50 9.97
C ASN A 282 9.00 8.75 11.22
N LEU A 283 8.74 9.51 12.29
CA LEU A 283 8.22 9.06 13.58
C LEU A 283 6.89 9.77 13.92
N SER A 284 6.19 10.31 12.92
CA SER A 284 4.91 10.99 13.12
C SER A 284 3.81 10.03 13.56
N PHE A 285 2.83 10.52 14.34
CA PHE A 285 1.71 9.70 14.82
C PHE A 285 2.14 8.42 15.56
N THR A 286 3.26 8.46 16.28
CA THR A 286 3.77 7.27 17.00
C THR A 286 3.41 7.24 18.48
N GLY A 287 2.75 8.30 18.98
CA GLY A 287 2.35 8.40 20.38
C GLY A 287 3.50 8.68 21.34
N LEU A 288 4.67 9.06 20.83
CA LEU A 288 5.86 9.35 21.63
C LEU A 288 5.60 10.50 22.62
N GLU A 289 5.90 10.26 23.89
CA GLU A 289 5.85 11.27 24.97
C GLU A 289 7.19 11.99 25.15
N HIS A 290 8.28 11.34 24.72
CA HIS A 290 9.64 11.89 24.70
C HIS A 290 10.31 11.58 23.36
N VAL A 291 11.35 12.35 23.02
CA VAL A 291 12.22 12.00 21.89
C VAL A 291 12.96 10.70 22.24
N PRO A 292 12.86 9.65 21.40
CA PRO A 292 13.49 8.37 21.70
C PRO A 292 15.01 8.50 21.70
N LYS A 293 15.67 7.75 22.59
CA LYS A 293 17.13 7.68 22.61
C LYS A 293 17.64 6.80 21.47
N GLY A 294 18.91 6.99 21.12
CA GLY A 294 19.57 6.17 20.10
C GLY A 294 19.13 6.49 18.66
N LEU A 295 18.66 7.70 18.40
CA LEU A 295 18.48 8.18 17.03
C LEU A 295 19.82 8.28 16.28
N PRO A 296 19.82 8.21 14.94
CA PRO A 296 21.02 8.43 14.13
C PRO A 296 21.61 9.81 14.44
N ALA A 297 22.94 9.96 14.53
CA ALA A 297 23.56 11.23 14.93
C ALA A 297 23.26 12.40 13.98
N LYS A 298 23.01 12.13 12.69
CA LYS A 298 22.71 13.12 11.66
C LYS A 298 21.60 12.63 10.74
N LEU A 299 20.66 13.51 10.41
CA LEU A 299 19.58 13.29 9.46
C LEU A 299 19.37 14.53 8.60
N SER A 300 18.95 14.36 7.35
CA SER A 300 18.45 15.47 6.53
C SER A 300 17.03 15.84 6.94
N VAL A 301 16.20 14.84 7.23
CA VAL A 301 14.78 15.01 7.59
C VAL A 301 14.45 14.14 8.80
N LEU A 302 13.86 14.76 9.83
CA LEU A 302 13.24 14.07 10.97
C LEU A 302 11.82 14.58 11.15
N ASP A 303 10.84 13.69 11.06
CA ASP A 303 9.45 14.01 11.35
C ASP A 303 9.04 13.44 12.71
N LEU A 304 8.74 14.32 13.66
CA LEU A 304 8.24 14.02 15.00
C LEU A 304 6.85 14.64 15.22
N SER A 305 6.13 15.00 14.14
CA SER A 305 4.82 15.63 14.22
C SER A 305 3.74 14.70 14.79
N TYR A 306 2.70 15.31 15.35
CA TYR A 306 1.52 14.61 15.88
C TYR A 306 1.84 13.50 16.88
N ASN A 307 2.79 13.79 17.77
CA ASN A 307 3.11 12.96 18.94
C ASN A 307 2.53 13.60 20.21
N ARG A 308 2.95 13.11 21.38
CA ARG A 308 2.50 13.56 22.71
C ARG A 308 3.63 14.26 23.47
N LEU A 309 4.50 14.97 22.76
CA LEU A 309 5.60 15.69 23.39
C LEU A 309 5.05 16.87 24.20
N ASP A 310 5.16 16.80 25.53
CA ASP A 310 4.66 17.84 26.45
C ASP A 310 5.65 18.98 26.70
N ARG A 311 6.89 18.81 26.25
CA ARG A 311 7.91 19.87 26.25
C ARG A 311 8.65 19.91 24.92
N LYS A 312 9.18 21.09 24.59
CA LYS A 312 10.08 21.25 23.47
C LYS A 312 11.34 20.37 23.67
N PRO A 313 11.73 19.56 22.68
CA PRO A 313 12.96 18.78 22.74
C PRO A 313 14.19 19.67 22.94
N ARG A 314 15.13 19.22 23.76
CA ARG A 314 16.41 19.92 23.93
C ARG A 314 17.35 19.63 22.75
N PRO A 315 18.29 20.53 22.43
CA PRO A 315 19.25 20.29 21.36
C PRO A 315 20.02 18.97 21.51
N GLU A 316 20.34 18.55 22.73
CA GLU A 316 21.08 17.31 23.00
C GLU A 316 20.24 16.03 22.88
N GLU A 317 18.91 16.17 22.83
CA GLU A 317 17.97 15.06 22.64
C GLU A 317 17.74 14.76 21.16
N LEU A 318 18.07 15.72 20.28
CA LEU A 318 17.86 15.64 18.84
C LEU A 318 19.17 15.37 18.11
N PRO A 319 19.11 14.71 16.95
CA PRO A 319 20.26 14.61 16.06
C PRO A 319 20.53 15.93 15.34
N GLU A 320 21.70 16.06 14.71
CA GLU A 320 21.94 17.14 13.75
C GLU A 320 20.96 16.96 12.59
N VAL A 321 20.00 17.87 12.45
CA VAL A 321 18.90 17.74 11.49
C VAL A 321 18.75 18.96 10.60
N GLY A 322 18.61 18.74 9.29
CA GLY A 322 18.36 19.81 8.33
C GLY A 322 16.92 20.33 8.37
N SER A 323 15.94 19.42 8.31
CA SER A 323 14.51 19.72 8.37
C SER A 323 13.84 18.91 9.48
N LEU A 324 13.31 19.61 10.49
CA LEU A 324 12.65 19.02 11.66
C LEU A 324 11.17 19.42 11.69
N SER A 325 10.28 18.44 11.73
CA SER A 325 8.84 18.68 11.94
C SER A 325 8.42 18.31 13.36
N LEU A 326 7.80 19.24 14.07
CA LEU A 326 7.28 19.06 15.43
C LEU A 326 5.80 19.46 15.56
N THR A 327 5.13 19.74 14.44
CA THR A 327 3.75 20.22 14.40
C THR A 327 2.79 19.25 15.10
N GLY A 328 1.71 19.77 15.69
CA GLY A 328 0.68 18.94 16.33
C GLY A 328 1.07 18.33 17.70
N ASN A 329 2.25 18.65 18.25
CA ASN A 329 2.60 18.25 19.61
C ASN A 329 2.04 19.20 20.68
N PRO A 330 1.62 18.70 21.86
CA PRO A 330 1.03 19.51 22.94
C PRO A 330 1.84 20.74 23.36
N PHE A 331 3.17 20.65 23.43
CA PHE A 331 4.01 21.77 23.89
C PHE A 331 3.86 23.04 23.06
N LEU A 332 3.53 22.94 21.77
CA LEU A 332 3.34 24.09 20.88
C LEU A 332 2.11 24.92 21.27
N HIS A 333 1.08 24.28 21.82
CA HIS A 333 -0.10 24.99 22.32
C HIS A 333 0.18 25.70 23.65
N SER A 334 1.06 25.14 24.49
CA SER A 334 1.45 25.75 25.76
C SER A 334 2.25 27.04 25.54
N GLU A 335 3.16 27.07 24.56
CA GLU A 335 3.93 28.29 24.22
C GLU A 335 3.01 29.42 23.75
N SER A 336 1.98 29.11 22.95
CA SER A 336 1.02 30.11 22.44
C SER A 336 0.17 30.82 23.52
N GLN A 337 -0.02 30.19 24.69
CA GLN A 337 -0.76 30.81 25.80
C GLN A 337 0.14 31.71 26.67
N SER A 338 1.45 31.48 26.68
CA SER A 338 2.39 32.27 27.49
C SER A 338 2.65 33.68 26.93
N GLU A 339 2.58 33.85 25.60
CA GLU A 339 2.71 35.18 24.97
C GLU A 339 1.45 36.04 25.12
N ALA A 340 0.27 35.42 25.24
CA ALA A 340 -0.99 36.12 25.48
C ALA A 340 -1.13 36.67 26.90
N TYR A 341 -0.42 36.11 27.88
CA TYR A 341 -0.51 36.53 29.29
C TYR A 341 0.42 37.70 29.67
N ASN A 342 1.34 38.11 28.79
CA ASN A 342 2.25 39.26 29.03
C ASN A 342 1.78 40.59 28.41
N SER A 343 0.61 40.60 27.75
CA SER A 343 -0.07 41.81 27.25
C SER A 343 -1.47 41.93 27.86
N GLY A 344 -1.53 42.22 29.16
CA GLY A 344 -2.81 42.34 29.85
C GLY A 344 -2.67 43.09 31.17
N VAL A 345 -2.73 44.42 31.11
CA VAL A 345 -2.86 45.30 32.26
C VAL A 345 -4.04 44.84 33.12
N VAL A 346 -3.77 44.64 34.41
CA VAL A 346 -4.74 44.34 35.46
C VAL A 346 -5.77 45.47 35.55
N ILE A 347 -7.03 45.19 35.23
CA ILE A 347 -8.17 45.94 35.77
C ILE A 347 -9.00 44.98 36.60
N ALA A 348 -8.96 45.20 37.91
CA ALA A 348 -9.85 44.56 38.86
C ALA A 348 -11.23 45.23 38.81
N THR A 349 -12.29 44.45 38.60
CA THR A 349 -13.61 44.74 39.18
C THR A 349 -14.41 43.46 39.37
N ALA A 350 -15.24 43.48 40.40
CA ALA A 350 -15.79 42.35 41.11
C ALA A 350 -17.18 41.88 40.61
N LEU A 351 -17.53 40.66 41.04
CA LEU A 351 -18.87 40.19 41.47
C LEU A 351 -19.91 39.64 40.45
N SER A 352 -20.00 38.29 40.48
CA SER A 352 -21.18 37.40 40.67
C SER A 352 -22.16 37.04 39.53
N PRO A 353 -22.88 35.88 39.66
CA PRO A 353 -23.17 34.96 38.55
C PRO A 353 -24.66 34.79 38.17
N GLY A 354 -24.88 34.09 37.04
CA GLY A 354 -26.17 33.60 36.50
C GLY A 354 -26.30 33.99 35.02
N SER A 355 -26.69 33.17 34.05
CA SER A 355 -27.38 31.87 34.03
C SER A 355 -27.43 31.36 32.57
N ALA A 356 -27.40 30.02 32.39
CA ALA A 356 -28.07 29.18 31.37
C ALA A 356 -27.94 29.46 29.86
N GLY A 357 -27.56 28.44 29.08
CA GLY A 357 -27.80 28.41 27.62
C GLY A 357 -27.04 27.34 26.79
N LEU A 358 -27.56 26.11 26.78
CA LEU A 358 -27.56 25.06 25.74
C LEU A 358 -26.63 25.10 24.48
N SER A 359 -26.00 23.93 24.26
CA SER A 359 -25.92 23.15 23.00
C SER A 359 -24.98 23.56 21.85
N GLY A 360 -24.28 22.57 21.28
CA GLY A 360 -23.77 22.65 19.91
C GLY A 360 -22.53 21.81 19.60
N THR A 361 -22.73 20.57 19.16
CA THR A 361 -21.76 19.72 18.45
C THR A 361 -21.42 20.26 17.04
N LEU A 362 -20.14 20.26 16.64
CA LEU A 362 -19.65 20.25 15.25
C LEU A 362 -18.16 19.80 15.30
N ALA A 363 -17.76 18.59 14.89
CA ALA A 363 -17.45 18.13 13.53
C ALA A 363 -16.48 19.04 12.77
N LEU A 364 -15.31 18.50 12.37
CA LEU A 364 -14.87 18.42 10.97
C LEU A 364 -13.52 17.68 10.82
N LEU A 365 -13.57 16.62 10.00
CA LEU A 365 -12.45 15.96 9.32
C LEU A 365 -11.86 16.86 8.24
N LEU A 366 -10.58 16.65 7.90
CA LEU A 366 -9.83 16.84 6.64
C LEU A 366 -8.33 16.92 7.05
N GLY A 367 -7.37 16.08 6.66
CA GLY A 367 -7.21 15.27 5.45
C GLY A 367 -6.39 16.04 4.41
N HIS A 368 -5.05 15.93 4.40
CA HIS A 368 -4.10 16.23 3.30
C HIS A 368 -2.80 15.45 3.61
N ARG A 369 -2.52 14.31 2.98
CA ARG A 369 -1.75 14.12 1.72
C ARG A 369 -0.45 14.93 1.65
N LEU A 370 0.69 14.23 1.75
CA LEU A 370 1.92 14.39 0.95
C LEU A 370 2.92 13.30 1.39
N PHE A 371 3.10 12.26 0.58
CA PHE A 371 4.36 11.53 0.33
C PHE A 371 4.08 10.51 -0.78
N VAL A 372 4.59 10.81 -1.99
CA VAL A 372 4.86 9.89 -3.10
C VAL A 372 6.32 10.08 -3.44
#